data_AF-X1ID92-F1
#
_entry.id   AF-X1ID92-F1
#
_cell.length_a   1.000
_cell.length_b   1.000
_cell.length_c   1.000
_cell.angle_alpha   90.00
_cell.angle_beta   90.00
_cell.angle_gamma   90.00
#
_symmetry.space_group_name_H-M   'P 1'
#
loop_
_entity.id
_entity.type
_entity.pdbx_description
1 polymer ?
#
loop_
_entity_poly.entity_id
_entity_poly.type
_entity_poly.pdbx_seq_one_letter_code
_entity_poly.pdbx_strand_id
1 'polypeptide(L)' 'NLIPKFGNITKYVKIAACTITLSAGADFIFYGPSQLANLIYPTVAFVNAAHSQLLFDEGCIPPPNHPIFKIG' A
#
# COMPACT_ATOMS: atom_id res chain seq x y z
N ASN A 1 17.37 -20.14 -16.75
CA ASN A 1 17.44 -20.28 -15.29
C ASN A 1 17.18 -18.89 -14.67
N LEU A 2 15.93 -18.56 -14.37
CA LEU A 2 15.50 -17.19 -13.98
C LEU A 2 15.68 -16.88 -12.48
N ILE A 3 15.82 -17.94 -11.68
CA ILE A 3 15.94 -17.92 -10.22
C ILE A 3 17.17 -17.12 -9.73
N PRO A 4 18.38 -17.28 -10.31
CA PRO A 4 19.56 -16.51 -9.86
C PRO A 4 19.53 -15.02 -10.26
N LYS A 5 18.72 -14.62 -11.27
CA LYS A 5 18.65 -13.22 -11.74
C LYS A 5 17.67 -12.37 -10.95
N PHE A 6 16.56 -12.96 -10.49
CA PHE A 6 15.49 -12.24 -9.81
C PHE A 6 15.34 -12.57 -8.31
N GLY A 7 16.06 -13.59 -7.82
CA GLY A 7 15.99 -14.01 -6.42
C GLY A 7 14.58 -14.45 -6.00
N ASN A 8 14.26 -14.31 -4.71
CA ASN A 8 12.94 -14.66 -4.18
C ASN A 8 11.91 -13.54 -4.50
N ILE A 9 11.32 -13.63 -5.69
CA ILE A 9 10.31 -12.68 -6.19
C ILE A 9 8.97 -12.74 -5.44
N THR A 10 8.71 -13.81 -4.69
CA THR A 10 7.43 -14.05 -4.03
C THR A 10 7.06 -12.93 -3.07
N LYS A 11 8.06 -12.31 -2.44
CA LYS A 11 7.86 -11.16 -1.55
C LYS A 11 7.29 -9.95 -2.29
N TYR A 12 7.84 -9.62 -3.46
CA TYR A 12 7.39 -8.50 -4.27
C TYR A 12 6.02 -8.75 -4.91
N VAL A 13 5.77 -9.98 -5.37
CA VAL A 13 4.46 -10.36 -5.93
C VAL A 13 3.35 -10.23 -4.88
N LYS A 14 3.62 -10.63 -3.63
CA LYS A 14 2.66 -10.46 -2.53
C LYS A 14 2.36 -9.00 -2.25
N ILE A 15 3.38 -8.14 -2.20
CA ILE A 15 3.21 -6.70 -2.00
C ILE A 15 2.37 -6.11 -3.14
N ALA A 16 2.72 -6.41 -4.39
CA ALA A 16 1.98 -5.92 -5.55
C ALA A 16 0.50 -6.34 -5.54
N ALA A 17 0.22 -7.61 -5.22
CA ALA A 17 -1.16 -8.10 -5.08
C ALA A 17 -1.91 -7.33 -3.98
N CYS A 18 -1.28 -7.09 -2.82
CA CYS A 18 -1.86 -6.30 -1.76
C CYS A 18 -2.14 -4.86 -2.20
N THR A 19 -1.18 -4.22 -2.87
CA THR A 19 -1.35 -2.85 -3.38
C THR A 19 -2.55 -2.75 -4.32
N ILE A 20 -2.67 -3.67 -5.28
CA ILE A 20 -3.78 -3.68 -6.25
C ILE A 20 -5.12 -3.83 -5.53
N THR A 21 -5.21 -4.72 -4.53
CA THR A 21 -6.43 -4.91 -3.76
C THR A 21 -6.82 -3.67 -2.96
N LEU A 22 -5.86 -2.97 -2.33
CA LEU A 22 -6.10 -1.68 -1.66
C LEU A 22 -6.54 -0.60 -2.63
N SER A 23 -5.88 -0.50 -3.79
CA SER A 23 -6.23 0.46 -4.85
C SER A 23 -7.61 0.20 -5.43
N ALA A 24 -8.09 -1.04 -5.40
CA ALA A 24 -9.46 -1.38 -5.79
C ALA A 24 -10.51 -1.00 -4.74
N GLY A 25 -10.10 -0.44 -3.58
CA GLY A 25 -11.00 0.04 -2.54
C GLY A 25 -11.23 -0.93 -1.38
N ALA A 26 -10.36 -1.92 -1.19
CA ALA A 26 -10.45 -2.80 -0.01
C ALA A 26 -10.11 -2.06 1.29
N ASP A 27 -10.93 -2.21 2.33
CA ASP A 27 -10.72 -1.56 3.63
C ASP A 27 -9.59 -2.18 4.46
N PHE A 28 -9.29 -3.47 4.28
CA PHE A 28 -8.25 -4.18 5.00
C PHE A 28 -7.60 -5.28 4.15
N ILE A 29 -6.38 -5.68 4.53
CA ILE A 29 -5.63 -6.74 3.84
C ILE A 29 -4.94 -7.68 4.83
N PHE A 30 -5.05 -8.98 4.54
CA PHE A 30 -4.23 -10.02 5.17
C PHE A 30 -2.96 -10.27 4.35
N TYR A 31 -1.87 -9.59 4.73
CA TYR A 31 -0.60 -9.62 3.98
C TYR A 31 0.31 -10.82 4.32
N GLY A 32 -0.09 -11.65 5.29
CA GLY A 32 0.63 -12.86 5.67
C GLY A 32 1.76 -12.58 6.68
N PRO A 33 2.97 -13.15 6.49
CA PRO A 33 4.02 -13.14 7.50
C PRO A 33 4.42 -11.73 7.98
N SER A 34 4.63 -11.57 9.29
CA SER A 34 4.95 -10.27 9.91
C SER A 34 6.24 -9.63 9.38
N GLN A 35 7.16 -10.41 8.79
CA GLN A 35 8.37 -9.88 8.17
C GLN A 35 8.10 -8.99 6.94
N LEU A 36 6.90 -9.09 6.35
CA LEU A 36 6.46 -8.20 5.27
C LEU A 36 5.87 -6.88 5.79
N ALA A 37 5.56 -6.77 7.09
CA ALA A 37 4.89 -5.61 7.68
C ALA A 37 5.63 -4.29 7.37
N ASN A 38 6.96 -4.30 7.45
CA ASN A 38 7.81 -3.14 7.21
C ASN A 38 7.70 -2.58 5.77
N LEU A 39 7.21 -3.37 4.83
CA LEU A 39 6.95 -2.93 3.46
C LEU A 39 5.46 -2.69 3.21
N ILE A 40 4.60 -3.51 3.81
CA ILE A 40 3.16 -3.40 3.60
C ILE A 40 2.58 -2.14 4.24
N TYR A 41 2.97 -1.80 5.48
CA TYR A 41 2.47 -0.59 6.15
C TYR A 41 2.71 0.70 5.36
N PRO A 42 3.95 0.99 4.89
CA PRO A 42 4.17 2.18 4.08
C PRO A 42 3.44 2.11 2.73
N THR A 43 3.33 0.92 2.12
CA THR A 43 2.55 0.76 0.88
C THR A 43 1.07 1.07 1.08
N VAL A 44 0.45 0.59 2.17
CA VAL A 44 -0.96 0.89 2.51
C VAL A 44 -1.13 2.39 2.75
N ALA A 45 -0.23 2.98 3.55
CA ALA A 45 -0.26 4.42 3.81
C ALA A 45 -0.19 5.23 2.52
N PHE A 46 0.69 4.84 1.60
CA PHE A 46 0.86 5.49 0.31
C PHE A 46 -0.39 5.40 -0.57
N VAL A 47 -1.00 4.22 -0.70
CA VAL A 47 -2.25 4.06 -1.48
C VAL A 47 -3.37 4.90 -0.89
N ASN A 48 -3.53 4.90 0.43
CA ASN A 48 -4.56 5.71 1.09
C ASN A 48 -4.33 7.21 0.89
N ALA A 49 -3.07 7.67 0.94
CA ALA A 49 -2.76 9.06 0.61
C ALA A 49 -3.03 9.38 -0.86
N ALA A 50 -2.70 8.49 -1.81
CA ALA A 50 -3.03 8.70 -3.22
C ALA A 50 -4.54 8.85 -3.44
N HIS A 51 -5.36 7.99 -2.82
CA HIS A 51 -6.82 8.14 -2.86
C HIS A 51 -7.29 9.45 -2.23
N SER A 52 -6.67 9.87 -1.12
CA SER A 52 -7.01 11.13 -0.48
C SER A 52 -6.60 12.36 -1.29
N GLN A 53 -5.51 12.29 -2.06
CA GLN A 53 -5.15 13.37 -2.98
C GLN A 53 -6.23 13.59 -4.03
N LEU A 54 -6.81 12.51 -4.57
CA LEU A 54 -7.94 12.62 -5.50
C LEU A 54 -9.16 13.28 -4.83
N LEU A 55 -9.45 12.91 -3.58
CA LEU A 55 -10.55 13.52 -2.82
C LEU A 55 -10.29 15.01 -2.48
N PHE A 56 -9.03 15.40 -2.28
CA PHE A 56 -8.64 16.79 -2.09
C PHE A 56 -8.94 17.64 -3.34
N ASP A 57 -8.70 17.10 -4.53
CA ASP A 57 -9.04 17.77 -5.80
C ASP A 57 -10.56 17.98 -5.94
N GLU A 58 -11.36 17.10 -5.34
CA GLU A 58 -12.82 17.21 -5.27
C GLU A 58 -13.32 18.10 -4.11
N GLY A 59 -12.41 18.71 -3.33
CA GLY A 59 -12.71 19.58 -2.21
C GLY A 59 -13.04 18.86 -0.89
N CYS A 60 -12.86 17.54 -0.84
CA CYS A 60 -13.05 16.73 0.38
C CYS A 60 -11.76 16.67 1.19
N ILE A 61 -11.83 17.07 2.46
CA ILE A 61 -10.67 17.05 3.37
C ILE A 61 -10.75 15.80 4.28
N PRO A 62 -9.77 14.88 4.19
CA PRO A 62 -9.70 13.72 5.08
C PRO A 62 -9.36 14.12 6.54
N PRO A 63 -9.67 13.28 7.53
CA PRO A 63 -9.46 13.60 8.94
C PRO A 63 -7.97 13.80 9.28
N PRO A 64 -7.61 14.58 10.33
CA PRO A 64 -6.21 14.89 10.67
C PRO A 64 -5.33 13.66 10.98
N ASN A 65 -5.95 12.55 11.38
CA ASN A 65 -5.25 11.30 11.67
C ASN A 65 -4.93 10.47 10.42
N HIS A 66 -5.37 10.92 9.24
CA HIS A 66 -5.23 10.20 7.98
C HIS A 66 -3.76 10.09 7.55
N PRO A 67 -3.33 8.94 6.96
CA PRO A 67 -1.97 8.73 6.50
C PRO A 67 -1.38 9.90 5.72
N ILE A 68 -2.15 10.56 4.85
CA ILE A 68 -1.70 11.70 4.03
C ILE A 68 -0.97 12.82 4.79
N PHE A 69 -1.31 13.05 6.07
CA PHE A 69 -0.66 14.07 6.90
C PHE A 69 0.57 13.55 7.66
N LYS A 70 0.88 12.26 7.55
CA LYS A 70 1.94 11.56 8.29
C LYS A 70 3.05 10.99 7.40
N ILE A 71 2.87 10.98 6.09
CA ILE A 71 3.85 10.44 5.11
C ILE A 71 4.77 11.51 4.52
N GLY A 72 4.84 12.68 5.16
CA GLY A 72 5.77 13.78 4.84
C GLY A 72 7.03 13.75 5.68
#